data_AF-A0AAD5L6G3-F1
#
_entry.id   AF-A0AAD5L6G3-F1
#
_cell.length_a   1.000
_cell.length_b   1.000
_cell.length_c   1.000
_cell.angle_alpha   90.00
_cell.angle_beta   90.00
_cell.angle_gamma   90.00
#
_symmetry.space_group_name_H-M   'P 1'
#
loop_
_entity.id
_entity.type
_entity.pdbx_description
1 polymer ?
#
loop_
_entity_poly.entity_id
_entity_poly.type
_entity_poly.pdbx_seq_one_letter_code
_entity_poly.pdbx_strand_id
1 'polypeptide(L)'
;MLEYFASIPGTEEIRPQYNPATYMLDVIGAGIGRNVKDYSVEYANSELNKRNRERTLQLCQPSAEFTKFSTLKFDSIATPFSNQMRELVKKQRLTYWRNPHFHTTT
;
A
#
# COMPACT_ATOMS: atom_id res chain seq x y z
N MET A 1 6.23 -20.29 7.60
CA MET A 1 5.40 -19.57 8.60
C MET A 1 5.18 -20.43 9.84
N LEU A 2 4.57 -21.62 9.73
CA LEU A 2 4.50 -22.56 10.86
C LEU A 2 5.89 -22.90 11.42
N GLU A 3 6.85 -23.18 10.54
CA GLU A 3 8.26 -23.40 10.91
C GLU A 3 8.90 -22.17 11.59
N TYR A 4 8.50 -20.96 11.20
CA TYR A 4 9.00 -19.73 11.82
C TYR A 4 8.49 -19.61 13.26
N PHE A 5 7.21 -19.87 13.49
CA PHE A 5 6.65 -19.88 14.85
C PHE A 5 7.23 -21.01 15.71
N ALA A 6 7.45 -22.20 15.15
CA ALA A 6 8.12 -23.29 15.85
C ALA A 6 9.58 -22.98 16.21
N SER A 7 10.25 -22.12 15.42
CA SER A 7 11.63 -21.68 15.73
C SER A 7 11.72 -20.66 16.87
N ILE A 8 10.59 -20.06 17.29
CA ILE A 8 10.57 -19.07 18.38
C ILE A 8 10.48 -19.80 19.72
N PRO A 9 11.46 -19.64 20.62
CA PRO A 9 11.42 -20.28 21.94
C PRO A 9 10.23 -19.75 22.76
N GLY A 10 9.42 -20.68 23.27
CA GLY A 10 8.22 -20.38 24.06
C GLY A 10 6.90 -20.40 23.29
N THR A 11 6.92 -20.70 21.98
CA THR A 11 5.71 -20.92 21.19
C THR A 11 5.33 -22.41 21.18
N GLU A 12 4.07 -22.73 21.48
CA GLU A 12 3.55 -24.10 21.45
C GLU A 12 3.48 -24.60 20.00
N GLU A 13 3.95 -25.81 19.70
CA GLU A 13 3.89 -26.34 18.33
C GLU A 13 2.45 -26.70 17.90
N ILE A 14 2.20 -26.67 16.59
CA ILE A 14 0.90 -27.04 16.04
C ILE A 14 0.64 -28.54 16.24
N ARG A 15 -0.56 -28.86 16.74
CA ARG A 15 -1.01 -30.26 16.86
C ARG A 15 -1.26 -30.87 15.47
N PRO A 16 -0.93 -32.15 15.25
CA PRO A 16 -1.25 -32.82 13.99
C PRO A 16 -2.76 -32.79 13.75
N GLN A 17 -3.18 -32.47 12.52
CA GLN A 17 -4.58 -32.30 12.07
C GLN A 17 -5.31 -31.05 12.62
N TYR A 18 -4.60 -30.11 13.25
CA TYR A 18 -5.18 -28.84 13.69
C TYR A 18 -5.15 -27.78 12.58
N ASN A 19 -6.16 -26.91 12.52
CA ASN A 19 -6.24 -25.86 11.50
C ASN A 19 -5.13 -24.82 11.71
N PRO A 20 -4.21 -24.62 10.74
CA PRO A 20 -3.10 -23.69 10.88
C PRO A 20 -3.54 -22.23 11.03
N ALA A 21 -4.69 -21.84 10.45
CA ALA A 21 -5.21 -20.49 10.60
C ALA A 21 -5.69 -20.23 12.04
N THR A 22 -6.37 -21.21 12.64
CA THR A 22 -6.81 -21.14 14.05
C THR A 22 -5.61 -21.14 15.00
N TYR A 23 -4.63 -22.00 14.75
CA TYR A 23 -3.37 -22.03 15.50
C TYR A 23 -2.68 -20.68 15.54
N MET A 24 -2.59 -19.96 14.41
CA MET A 24 -1.96 -18.64 14.41
C MET A 24 -2.70 -17.66 15.31
N LEU A 25 -4.03 -17.65 15.29
CA LEU A 25 -4.84 -16.78 16.14
C LEU A 25 -4.64 -17.10 17.64
N ASP A 26 -4.56 -18.40 17.97
CA ASP A 26 -4.31 -18.87 19.33
C ASP A 26 -2.90 -18.46 19.81
N VAL A 27 -1.88 -18.59 18.96
CA VAL A 27 -0.48 -18.27 19.26
C VAL A 27 -0.26 -16.77 19.46
N ILE A 28 -0.82 -15.92 18.60
CA ILE A 28 -0.70 -14.46 18.72
C ILE A 28 -1.60 -13.88 19.82
N GLY A 29 -2.41 -14.72 20.47
CA GLY A 29 -3.27 -14.35 21.59
C GLY A 29 -4.41 -13.41 21.21
N ALA A 30 -4.92 -13.49 19.97
CA ALA A 30 -6.06 -12.71 19.54
C ALA A 30 -7.31 -13.10 20.35
N GLY A 31 -7.66 -12.31 21.38
CA GLY A 31 -8.88 -12.45 22.16
C GLY A 31 -8.78 -13.21 23.49
N ILE A 32 -7.59 -13.67 23.90
CA ILE A 32 -7.40 -14.33 25.20
C ILE A 32 -6.19 -13.68 25.87
N GLY A 33 -6.43 -12.87 26.91
CA GLY A 33 -5.43 -12.05 27.64
C GLY A 33 -4.39 -12.85 28.42
N ARG A 34 -3.69 -13.75 27.75
CA ARG A 34 -2.51 -14.46 28.26
C ARG A 34 -1.31 -13.50 28.21
N ASN A 35 -0.21 -13.84 28.89
CA ASN A 35 1.08 -13.17 28.73
C ASN A 35 1.60 -13.41 27.31
N VAL A 36 1.06 -12.66 26.35
CA VAL A 36 1.39 -12.76 24.94
C VAL A 36 2.78 -12.16 24.77
N LYS A 37 3.74 -13.02 24.44
CA LYS A 37 5.05 -12.60 23.96
C LYS A 37 4.83 -11.64 22.78
N ASP A 38 5.54 -10.52 22.74
CA ASP A 38 5.34 -9.53 21.68
C ASP A 38 5.94 -10.02 20.35
N TYR A 39 5.14 -10.81 19.63
CA TYR A 39 5.50 -11.37 18.33
C TYR A 39 5.75 -10.28 17.28
N SER A 40 5.23 -9.05 17.49
CA SER A 40 5.48 -7.94 16.57
C SER A 40 6.93 -7.48 16.65
N VAL A 41 7.49 -7.41 17.86
CA VAL A 41 8.89 -7.05 18.11
C VAL A 41 9.83 -8.18 17.68
N GLU A 42 9.49 -9.43 17.98
CA GLU A 42 10.25 -10.60 17.52
C GLU A 42 10.31 -10.66 15.99
N TYR A 43 9.18 -10.44 15.30
CA TYR A 43 9.16 -10.36 13.85
C TYR A 43 9.97 -9.18 13.33
N ALA A 44 9.84 -7.99 13.94
CA ALA A 44 10.58 -6.81 13.54
C ALA A 44 12.10 -7.03 13.55
N ASN A 45 12.61 -7.74 14.57
CA ASN A 45 14.03 -8.04 14.74
C ASN A 45 14.50 -9.26 13.94
N SER A 46 13.58 -10.07 13.40
CA SER A 46 13.91 -11.31 12.70
C SER A 46 14.62 -11.09 11.34
N GLU A 47 15.47 -12.05 10.97
CA GLU A 47 16.07 -12.12 9.63
C GLU A 47 15.01 -12.26 8.51
N LEU A 48 13.85 -12.85 8.83
CA LEU A 48 12.74 -12.98 7.90
C LEU A 48 12.19 -11.61 7.49
N ASN A 49 12.02 -10.70 8.46
CA ASN A 49 11.59 -9.33 8.17
C ASN A 49 12.63 -8.58 7.33
N LYS A 50 13.93 -8.71 7.64
CA LYS A 50 15.00 -8.08 6.85
C LYS A 50 14.95 -8.53 5.38
N ARG A 51 14.88 -9.84 5.13
CA ARG A 51 14.75 -10.40 3.77
C ARG A 51 13.49 -9.97 3.05
N ASN A 52 12.35 -9.95 3.74
CA ASN A 52 11.08 -9.49 3.18
C ASN A 52 11.11 -8.00 2.82
N ARG A 53 11.74 -7.18 3.67
CA ARG A 53 11.91 -5.75 3.43
C ARG A 53 12.84 -5.50 2.25
N GLU A 54 13.96 -6.20 2.17
CA GLU A 54 14.88 -6.12 1.03
C GLU A 54 14.21 -6.53 -0.28
N ARG A 55 13.49 -7.66 -0.28
CA ARG A 55 12.72 -8.12 -1.45
C ARG A 55 11.65 -7.11 -1.85
N THR A 56 10.93 -6.54 -0.88
CA THR A 56 9.94 -5.49 -1.16
C THR A 56 10.61 -4.28 -1.80
N LEU A 57 11.76 -3.83 -1.30
CA LEU A 57 12.50 -2.72 -1.88
C LEU A 57 12.97 -3.02 -3.31
N GLN A 58 13.42 -4.24 -3.58
CA GLN A 58 13.79 -4.69 -4.94
C GLN A 58 12.57 -4.67 -5.89
N LEU A 59 11.41 -5.11 -5.42
CA LEU A 59 10.15 -5.10 -6.21
C LEU A 59 9.58 -3.69 -6.38
N CYS A 60 9.78 -2.81 -5.40
CA CYS A 60 9.37 -1.40 -5.48
C CYS A 60 10.24 -0.60 -6.45
N GLN A 61 11.42 -1.07 -6.83
CA GLN A 61 12.15 -0.45 -7.93
C GLN A 61 11.36 -0.69 -9.21
N PRO A 62 10.92 0.38 -9.90
CA PRO A 62 10.18 0.22 -11.15
C PRO A 62 11.08 -0.48 -12.16
N SER A 63 10.82 -1.77 -12.38
CA SER A 63 11.45 -2.51 -13.46
C SER A 63 11.05 -1.87 -14.78
N ALA A 64 12.04 -1.57 -15.63
CA ALA A 64 11.82 -1.04 -16.97
C ALA A 64 10.93 -1.96 -17.83
N GLU A 65 10.81 -3.24 -17.46
CA GLU A 65 9.89 -4.20 -18.05
C GLU A 65 8.47 -4.06 -17.49
N PHE A 66 8.31 -3.81 -16.18
CA PHE A 66 7.00 -3.56 -15.55
C PHE A 66 6.37 -2.26 -16.05
N THR A 67 7.17 -1.23 -16.32
CA THR A 67 6.72 0.01 -16.98
C THR A 67 6.22 -0.24 -18.41
N LYS A 68 6.63 -1.32 -19.08
CA LYS A 68 6.13 -1.70 -20.43
C LYS A 68 4.81 -2.46 -20.38
N PHE A 69 4.54 -3.23 -19.33
CA PHE A 69 3.30 -4.01 -19.15
C PHE A 69 2.19 -3.24 -18.43
N SER A 70 2.52 -2.17 -17.71
CA SER A 70 1.53 -1.23 -17.19
C SER A 70 0.90 -0.45 -18.35
N THR A 71 -0.36 -0.74 -18.68
CA THR A 71 -1.18 0.13 -19.55
C THR A 71 -1.41 1.52 -18.95
N LEU A 72 -1.18 1.67 -17.64
CA LEU A 72 -1.10 2.95 -16.96
C LEU A 72 0.28 3.55 -17.23
N LYS A 73 0.34 4.49 -18.19
CA LYS A 73 1.48 5.39 -18.34
C LYS A 73 1.72 6.07 -17.01
N PHE A 74 2.83 5.75 -16.35
CA PHE A 74 3.32 6.45 -15.17
C PHE A 74 4.02 7.77 -15.57
N ASP A 75 3.50 8.43 -16.61
CA ASP A 75 3.83 9.82 -16.87
C ASP A 75 3.09 10.65 -15.83
N SER A 76 3.70 11.74 -15.37
CA SER A 76 2.98 12.73 -14.58
C SER A 76 1.70 13.11 -15.36
N ILE A 77 0.55 12.70 -14.85
CA ILE A 77 -0.77 12.99 -15.46
C ILE A 77 -0.98 14.50 -15.55
N ALA A 78 -0.22 15.29 -14.76
CA ALA A 78 -0.19 16.72 -14.86
C ALA A 78 0.53 17.18 -16.14
N THR A 79 -0.27 17.62 -17.12
CA THR A 79 0.23 18.47 -18.21
C THR A 79 0.96 19.68 -17.62
N PRO A 80 1.98 20.24 -18.29
CA PRO A 80 2.71 21.41 -17.79
C PRO A 80 1.78 22.56 -17.43
N PHE A 81 2.20 23.42 -16.49
CA PHE A 81 1.41 24.56 -15.99
C PHE A 81 0.82 25.42 -17.12
N SER A 82 1.57 25.63 -18.21
CA SER A 82 1.13 26.36 -19.40
C SER A 82 -0.11 25.75 -20.08
N ASN A 83 -0.17 24.42 -20.16
CA ASN A 83 -1.33 23.71 -20.72
C ASN A 83 -2.54 23.86 -19.81
N GLN A 84 -2.36 23.70 -18.49
CA GLN A 84 -3.45 23.87 -17.52
C GLN A 84 -4.00 25.30 -17.55
N MET A 85 -3.12 26.32 -17.54
CA MET A 85 -3.48 27.72 -17.63
C MET A 85 -4.26 28.02 -18.93
N ARG A 86 -3.81 27.48 -20.06
CA ARG A 86 -4.50 27.65 -21.35
C ARG A 86 -5.92 27.08 -21.31
N GLU A 87 -6.11 25.88 -20.77
CA GLU A 87 -7.44 25.27 -20.69
C GLU A 87 -8.34 26.00 -19.70
N LEU A 88 -7.80 26.50 -18.58
CA LEU A 88 -8.54 27.34 -17.64
C LEU A 88 -8.99 28.67 -18.27
N VAL A 89 -8.12 29.36 -19.01
CA VAL A 89 -8.46 30.62 -19.70
C VAL A 89 -9.52 30.39 -20.78
N LYS A 90 -9.42 29.30 -21.56
CA LYS A 90 -10.45 28.93 -22.54
C LYS A 90 -11.79 28.67 -21.86
N LYS A 91 -11.79 27.91 -20.76
CA LYS A 91 -13.00 27.65 -19.97
C LYS A 91 -13.60 28.95 -19.44
N GLN A 92 -12.79 29.85 -18.89
CA GLN A 92 -13.25 31.15 -18.40
C GLN A 92 -13.88 31.98 -19.52
N ARG A 93 -13.24 32.04 -20.69
CA ARG A 93 -13.77 32.78 -21.85
C ARG A 93 -15.09 32.20 -22.35
N LEU A 94 -15.21 30.88 -22.45
CA LEU A 94 -16.44 30.21 -22.88
C LEU A 94 -17.58 30.42 -21.87
N THR A 95 -17.27 30.31 -20.57
CA THR A 95 -18.23 30.57 -19.49
C THR A 95 -18.68 32.02 -19.51
N TYR A 96 -17.77 32.98 -19.69
CA TYR A 96 -18.10 34.40 -19.80
C TYR A 96 -19.06 34.66 -20.98
N TRP A 97 -18.71 34.19 -22.18
CA TRP A 97 -19.56 34.37 -23.37
C TRP A 97 -20.94 33.70 -23.28
N ARG A 98 -21.07 32.58 -22.55
CA ARG A 98 -22.32 31.83 -22.42
C ARG A 98 -23.23 32.32 -21.28
N ASN A 99 -22.74 33.20 -20.41
CA ASN A 99 -23.51 33.72 -19.27
C ASN A 99 -23.86 35.20 -19.48
N PRO A 100 -25.08 35.52 -19.96
CA PRO A 100 -25.50 36.88 -20.28
C PRO A 100 -25.58 37.83 -19.07
N HIS A 101 -25.61 37.31 -17.83
CA HIS A 101 -25.62 38.13 -16.60
C HIS A 101 -24.30 38.87 -16.34
N PHE A 102 -23.18 38.47 -16.94
CA PHE A 102 -21.90 39.18 -16.77
C PHE A 102 -21.70 40.33 -17.79
N HIS A 103 -22.63 40.51 -18.73
CA HIS A 103 -22.56 41.54 -19.76
C HIS A 103 -23.47 42.75 -19.50
N THR A 104 -24.36 42.67 -18.51
CA THR A 104 -25.26 43.78 -18.12
C THR A 104 -24.66 44.56 -16.96
N THR A 105 -23.69 45.42 -17.26
CA THR A 105 -23.47 46.64 -16.47
C THR A 105 -24.62 47.61 -16.76
N THR A 106 -25.53 47.75 -15.81
CA THR A 106 -26.28 49.00 -15.57
C THR A 106 -25.56 49.73 -14.44
#